data_AF-A0A917CIL8-F1
#
_entry.id   AF-A0A917CIL8-F1
#
_cell.length_a   1.000
_cell.length_b   1.000
_cell.length_c   1.000
_cell.angle_alpha   90.00
_cell.angle_beta   90.00
_cell.angle_gamma   90.00
#
_symmetry.space_group_name_H-M   'P 1'
#
loop_
_entity.id
_entity.type
_entity.pdbx_description
1 polymer ?
#
loop_
_entity_poly.entity_id
_entity_poly.type
_entity_poly.pdbx_seq_one_letter_code
_entity_poly.pdbx_strand_id
1 'polypeptide(L)'
;MGSMKFDKVVFNHTCENKSDRFVIVGNCSEFISDHSTIEEAQSALSDIHVGESKWAKVQILEPGESASLSGLERTIYPKVKYDESMFDLGK
;
A
#
# COMPACT_ATOMS: atom_id res chain seq x y z
N MET A 1 -5.53 18.98 27.72
CA MET A 1 -4.65 18.04 26.98
C MET A 1 -4.75 18.38 25.50
N GLY A 2 -3.70 18.96 24.92
CA GLY A 2 -3.68 19.25 23.48
C GLY A 2 -3.47 17.96 22.69
N SER A 3 -4.34 17.65 21.75
CA SER A 3 -4.17 16.51 20.85
C SER A 3 -2.93 16.73 19.99
N MET A 4 -2.00 15.76 20.04
CA MET A 4 -0.82 15.74 19.19
C MET A 4 -1.30 15.61 17.73
N LYS A 5 -1.04 16.63 16.91
CA LYS A 5 -1.36 16.58 15.47
C LYS A 5 -0.25 15.82 14.75
N PHE A 6 -0.64 14.81 13.99
CA PHE A 6 0.24 14.06 13.10
C PHE A 6 -0.14 14.37 11.66
N ASP A 7 0.86 14.52 10.79
CA ASP A 7 0.61 14.65 9.36
C ASP A 7 0.55 13.25 8.73
N LYS A 8 -0.15 13.12 7.61
CA LYS A 8 -0.34 11.86 6.90
C LYS A 8 -0.03 12.02 5.42
N VAL A 9 0.80 11.12 4.89
CA VAL A 9 1.04 10.98 3.45
C VAL A 9 0.29 9.75 2.95
N VAL A 10 -0.47 9.91 1.86
CA VAL A 10 -1.19 8.81 1.19
C VAL A 10 -0.64 8.68 -0.21
N PHE A 11 -0.22 7.47 -0.59
CA PHE A 11 0.27 7.16 -1.93
C PHE A 11 -0.86 6.51 -2.73
N ASN A 12 -1.20 7.11 -3.87
CA ASN A 12 -2.19 6.60 -4.81
C ASN A 12 -1.51 6.26 -6.13
N HIS A 13 -1.81 5.09 -6.67
CA HIS A 13 -1.29 4.64 -7.95
C HIS A 13 -2.43 4.21 -8.85
N THR A 14 -2.46 4.69 -10.08
CA THR A 14 -3.44 4.25 -11.07
C THR A 14 -2.80 3.14 -11.90
N CYS A 15 -3.50 2.00 -12.00
CA CYS A 15 -3.15 0.92 -12.89
C CYS A 15 -4.26 0.74 -13.94
N GLU A 16 -3.86 0.57 -15.19
CA GLU A 16 -4.75 0.33 -16.33
C GLU A 16 -4.31 -0.96 -17.01
N ASN A 17 -5.20 -1.95 -17.08
CA ASN A 17 -4.95 -3.20 -17.77
C ASN A 17 -5.29 -3.04 -19.27
N LYS A 18 -4.28 -2.81 -20.10
CA LYS A 18 -4.42 -2.72 -21.57
C LYS A 18 -4.31 -4.06 -22.28
N SER A 19 -4.29 -5.17 -21.55
CA SER A 19 -4.21 -6.51 -22.12
C SER A 19 -5.60 -7.13 -22.31
N ASP A 20 -5.63 -8.28 -22.99
CA ASP A 20 -6.78 -9.17 -23.14
C ASP A 20 -6.87 -10.24 -22.04
N ARG A 21 -6.06 -10.10 -20.97
CA ARG A 21 -5.92 -11.09 -19.88
C ARG A 21 -6.35 -10.50 -18.54
N PHE A 22 -6.71 -11.36 -17.60
CA PHE A 22 -6.98 -10.96 -16.22
C PHE A 22 -5.66 -10.79 -15.48
N VAL A 23 -5.44 -9.64 -14.86
CA VAL A 23 -4.15 -9.30 -14.25
C VAL A 23 -4.31 -9.07 -12.76
N ILE A 24 -3.52 -9.78 -11.96
CA ILE A 24 -3.45 -9.55 -10.51
C ILE A 24 -2.41 -8.47 -10.24
N VAL A 25 -2.82 -7.42 -9.54
CA VAL A 25 -1.99 -6.28 -9.18
C VAL A 25 -1.97 -6.05 -7.68
N GLY A 26 -0.81 -5.63 -7.17
CA GLY A 26 -0.61 -5.19 -5.80
C GLY A 26 -0.65 -3.67 -5.68
N ASN A 27 -1.17 -3.17 -4.56
CA ASN A 27 -1.34 -1.74 -4.30
C ASN A 27 -0.04 -0.93 -4.13
N CYS A 28 1.12 -1.58 -4.18
CA CYS A 28 2.45 -0.97 -4.16
C CYS A 28 3.05 -0.79 -5.57
N SER A 29 2.20 -0.69 -6.62
CA SER A 29 2.59 -0.62 -8.04
C SER A 29 3.29 -1.88 -8.57
N GLU A 30 2.78 -3.06 -8.22
CA GLU A 30 3.41 -4.31 -8.62
C GLU A 30 2.45 -5.18 -9.45
N PHE A 31 2.93 -5.61 -10.62
CA PHE A 31 2.34 -6.72 -11.36
C PHE A 31 2.67 -8.03 -10.62
N ILE A 32 1.66 -8.87 -10.40
CA ILE A 32 1.82 -10.14 -9.67
C ILE A 32 1.78 -11.31 -10.66
N SER A 33 0.72 -11.41 -11.45
CA SER A 33 0.52 -12.50 -12.42
C SER A 33 -0.60 -12.17 -13.40
N ASP A 34 -0.62 -12.83 -14.56
CA ASP A 34 -1.69 -12.77 -15.55
C ASP A 34 -2.33 -14.14 -15.81
N HIS A 35 -3.62 -14.14 -16.16
CA HIS A 35 -4.43 -15.35 -16.30
C HIS A 35 -5.38 -15.21 -17.48
N SER A 36 -5.74 -16.36 -18.09
CA SER A 36 -6.59 -16.35 -19.28
C SER A 36 -8.08 -16.27 -18.91
N THR A 37 -8.45 -16.72 -17.71
CA THR A 37 -9.82 -16.64 -17.21
C THR A 37 -9.90 -16.00 -15.82
N ILE A 38 -11.10 -15.56 -15.44
CA ILE A 38 -11.33 -14.98 -14.11
C ILE A 38 -11.20 -16.03 -13.01
N GLU A 39 -11.54 -17.28 -13.27
CA GLU A 39 -11.45 -18.38 -12.31
C GLU A 39 -9.99 -18.70 -11.97
N GLU A 40 -9.11 -18.73 -12.97
CA GLU A 40 -7.66 -18.87 -12.78
C GLU A 40 -7.12 -17.72 -11.92
N ALA A 41 -7.51 -16.49 -12.24
CA ALA A 41 -7.11 -15.31 -11.48
C ALA A 41 -7.62 -15.33 -10.04
N GLN A 42 -8.86 -15.76 -9.80
CA GLN A 42 -9.45 -15.89 -8.47
C GLN A 42 -8.76 -16.99 -7.65
N SER A 43 -8.45 -18.12 -8.26
CA SER A 43 -7.68 -19.19 -7.62
C SER A 43 -6.31 -18.66 -7.18
N ALA A 44 -5.57 -18.06 -8.10
CA ALA A 44 -4.26 -17.47 -7.79
C ALA A 44 -4.34 -16.36 -6.73
N LEU A 45 -5.41 -15.54 -6.74
CA LEU A 45 -5.64 -14.52 -5.73
C LEU A 45 -5.85 -15.15 -4.34
N SER A 46 -6.57 -16.26 -4.26
CA SER A 46 -6.82 -16.96 -2.98
C SER A 46 -5.57 -17.61 -2.38
N ASP A 47 -4.59 -17.95 -3.22
CA ASP A 47 -3.31 -18.50 -2.79
C ASP A 47 -2.34 -17.41 -2.28
N ILE A 48 -2.60 -16.13 -2.58
CA ILE A 48 -1.76 -15.01 -2.15
C ILE A 48 -1.99 -14.70 -0.66
N HIS A 49 -0.98 -14.96 0.15
CA HIS A 49 -0.94 -14.60 1.56
C HIS A 49 -0.39 -13.18 1.74
N VAL A 50 -1.28 -12.19 1.77
CA VAL A 50 -0.96 -10.76 1.89
C VAL A 50 -0.16 -10.46 3.17
N GLY A 51 -0.42 -11.18 4.28
CA GLY A 51 0.23 -10.96 5.57
C GLY A 51 1.74 -11.25 5.61
N GLU A 52 2.24 -12.08 4.69
CA GLU A 52 3.68 -12.39 4.56
C GLU A 52 4.31 -11.69 3.35
N SER A 53 3.51 -10.93 2.60
CA SER A 53 3.92 -10.30 1.36
C SER A 53 4.22 -8.81 1.56
N LYS A 54 4.94 -8.22 0.59
CA LYS A 54 5.15 -6.77 0.48
C LYS A 54 3.90 -5.99 0.03
N TRP A 55 2.80 -6.68 -0.23
CA TRP A 55 1.54 -6.11 -0.70
C TRP A 55 0.65 -5.83 0.49
N ALA A 56 0.08 -4.63 0.58
CA ALA A 56 -0.94 -4.32 1.60
C ALA A 56 -2.35 -4.69 1.11
N LYS A 57 -2.55 -4.74 -0.21
CA LYS A 57 -3.78 -5.17 -0.87
C LYS A 57 -3.47 -5.69 -2.27
N VAL A 58 -4.18 -6.72 -2.69
CA VAL A 58 -4.14 -7.29 -4.03
C VAL A 58 -5.54 -7.29 -4.64
N GLN A 59 -5.62 -7.16 -5.96
CA GLN A 59 -6.90 -7.25 -6.68
C GLN A 59 -6.67 -7.72 -8.12
N ILE A 60 -7.73 -8.24 -8.73
CA ILE A 60 -7.76 -8.60 -10.16
C ILE A 60 -8.25 -7.38 -10.94
N LEU A 61 -7.63 -7.13 -12.10
CA LEU A 61 -8.10 -6.21 -13.12
C LEU A 61 -8.53 -7.01 -14.34
N GLU A 62 -9.76 -6.78 -14.79
CA GLU A 62 -10.27 -7.34 -16.04
C GLU A 62 -9.60 -6.68 -17.26
N PRO A 63 -9.65 -7.32 -18.44
CA PRO A 63 -9.21 -6.70 -19.69
C PRO A 63 -9.85 -5.32 -19.92
N GLY A 64 -9.03 -4.29 -20.08
CA GLY A 64 -9.47 -2.90 -20.27
C GLY A 64 -9.85 -2.15 -18.99
N GLU A 65 -9.81 -2.80 -17.83
CA GLU A 65 -10.18 -2.16 -16.56
C GLU A 65 -9.07 -1.24 -16.05
N SER A 66 -9.46 -0.16 -15.37
CA SER A 66 -8.56 0.71 -14.61
C SER A 66 -8.96 0.76 -13.16
N ALA A 67 -7.97 0.75 -12.27
CA ALA A 67 -8.21 0.94 -10.85
C ALA A 67 -7.21 1.90 -10.22
N SER A 68 -7.72 2.70 -9.28
CA SER A 68 -6.90 3.47 -8.37
C SER A 68 -6.61 2.63 -7.13
N LEU A 69 -5.34 2.25 -7.00
CA LEU A 69 -4.82 1.48 -5.88
C LEU A 69 -4.33 2.45 -4.81
N SER A 70 -4.99 2.43 -3.66
CA SER A 70 -4.54 3.11 -2.45
C SER A 70 -4.26 2.08 -1.35
N GLY A 71 -3.27 2.37 -0.50
CA GLY A 71 -3.01 1.54 0.67
C GLY A 71 -1.61 1.66 1.26
N LEU A 72 -0.73 2.44 0.63
CA LEU A 72 0.47 2.94 1.29
C LEU A 72 0.14 4.27 1.97
N GLU A 73 0.16 4.26 3.29
CA GLU A 73 -0.01 5.43 4.12
C GLU A 73 1.20 5.57 5.05
N ARG A 74 1.68 6.78 5.23
CA ARG A 74 2.77 7.07 6.16
C ARG A 74 2.38 8.20 7.09
N THR A 75 2.37 7.90 8.38
CA THR A 75 2.27 8.92 9.44
C THR A 75 3.61 9.62 9.58
N ILE A 76 3.59 10.94 9.55
CA ILE A 76 4.75 11.78 9.86
C ILE A 76 4.60 12.22 11.30
N TYR A 77 5.50 11.70 12.14
CA TYR A 77 5.59 12.12 13.53
C TYR A 77 6.28 13.49 13.61
N PRO A 78 5.76 14.42 14.43
CA PRO A 78 6.43 15.68 14.65
C PRO A 78 7.83 15.42 15.23
N LYS A 79 8.83 16.16 14.74
CA LYS A 79 10.18 16.11 15.31
C LYS A 79 10.09 16.59 16.76
N VAL A 80 10.29 15.69 17.71
CA VAL A 80 10.52 16.07 19.10
C VAL A 80 11.89 16.73 19.14
N LYS A 81 11.93 18.06 19.24
CA LYS A 81 13.16 18.75 19.63
C LYS A 81 13.37 18.44 21.10
N TYR A 82 14.37 17.61 21.40
CA TYR A 82 14.86 17.49 22.76
C TYR A 82 15.57 18.79 23.10
N ASP A 83 15.07 19.46 24.13
CA ASP A 83 15.77 20.57 24.74
C ASP A 83 16.90 19.97 25.58
N GLU A 84 18.15 20.22 25.18
CA GLU A 84 19.34 19.72 25.90
C GLU A 84 19.43 20.27 27.33
N SER A 85 18.70 21.34 27.68
CA SER A 85 18.60 21.83 29.06
C SER A 85 17.83 20.90 30.01
N MET A 86 17.09 19.90 29.49
CA MET A 86 16.47 18.87 30.33
C MET A 86 17.46 17.81 30.85
N PHE A 87 18.67 17.78 30.33
CA PHE A 87 19.75 16.90 30.80
C PHE A 87 20.76 17.60 31.70
N ASP A 88 20.46 18.83 32.16
CA ASP A 88 21.24 19.48 33.22
C ASP A 88 20.93 18.83 34.58
N LEU A 89 21.37 17.57 34.74
CA LEU A 89 21.66 16.95 36.04
C LEU A 89 22.99 17.51 36.57
N GLY A 90 23.14 18.83 36.48
CA GLY A 90 24.33 19.58 36.83
C GLY A 90 24.37 19.93 38.32
N LYS A 91 24.90 18.96 39.09
CA LYS A 91 25.55 19.07 40.41
C LYS A 91 24.70 19.18 41.68
#